data_AF-A0A5B0K8Q9-F1
#
_entry.id   AF-A0A5B0K8Q9-F1
#
_cell.length_a   1.000
_cell.length_b   1.000
_cell.length_c   1.000
_cell.angle_alpha   90.00
_cell.angle_beta   90.00
_cell.angle_gamma   90.00
#
_symmetry.space_group_name_H-M   'P 1'
#
loop_
_entity.id
_entity.type
_entity.pdbx_description
1 polymer ?
#
loop_
_entity_poly.entity_id
_entity_poly.type
_entity_poly.pdbx_seq_one_letter_code
_entity_poly.pdbx_strand_id
1 'polypeptide(L)'
;MCNCFSKNLGLGEAASAPYIKSRGRNANGVWTIWSDGAIEVYGMSGVHDAGKATVTYPIALPAISRYISFAERISSDRTVNAVHVSMIIDNEVTASGFTARCQNVDGTASSHSFSWRVIYAPV
;
A
#
# COMPACT_ATOMS: atom_id res chain seq x y z
N MET A 1 -10.37 -46.64 11.95
CA MET A 1 -11.18 -46.38 10.74
C MET A 1 -10.52 -45.20 10.03
N CYS A 2 -9.99 -45.40 8.81
CA CYS A 2 -9.21 -44.38 8.12
C CYS A 2 -10.14 -43.28 7.58
N ASN A 3 -9.80 -42.02 7.83
CA ASN A 3 -10.65 -40.84 7.59
C ASN A 3 -10.68 -40.44 6.08
N CYS A 4 -10.92 -41.41 5.19
CA CYS A 4 -10.84 -41.22 3.74
C CYS A 4 -11.92 -40.27 3.20
N PHE A 5 -13.06 -40.15 3.89
CA PHE A 5 -14.17 -39.30 3.46
C PHE A 5 -13.80 -37.80 3.49
N SER A 6 -13.12 -37.36 4.55
CA SER A 6 -12.65 -35.97 4.68
C SER A 6 -11.49 -35.63 3.74
N LYS A 7 -10.70 -36.63 3.31
CA LYS A 7 -9.64 -36.44 2.31
C LYS A 7 -10.21 -36.25 0.90
N ASN A 8 -11.25 -37.00 0.52
CA ASN A 8 -11.92 -36.88 -0.78
C ASN A 8 -12.73 -35.59 -0.96
N LEU A 9 -13.02 -34.89 0.15
CA LEU A 9 -13.69 -33.59 0.15
C LEU A 9 -12.70 -32.41 0.19
N GLY A 10 -11.37 -32.65 0.17
CA GLY A 10 -10.35 -31.60 0.27
C GLY A 10 -10.29 -30.90 1.64
N LEU A 11 -11.01 -31.39 2.65
CA LEU A 11 -11.14 -30.74 3.96
C LEU A 11 -9.80 -30.73 4.74
N GLY A 12 -8.94 -31.73 4.51
CA GLY A 12 -7.59 -31.75 5.10
C GLY A 12 -6.66 -30.68 4.53
N GLU A 13 -6.79 -30.38 3.23
CA GLU A 13 -6.01 -29.34 2.55
C GLU A 13 -6.54 -27.95 2.89
N ALA A 14 -7.86 -27.78 2.95
CA ALA A 14 -8.49 -26.54 3.39
C ALA A 14 -8.14 -26.19 4.85
N ALA A 15 -8.09 -27.19 5.74
CA ALA A 15 -7.69 -26.99 7.13
C ALA A 15 -6.19 -26.62 7.29
N SER A 16 -5.38 -26.89 6.27
CA SER A 16 -3.93 -26.64 6.28
C SER A 16 -3.54 -25.44 5.40
N ALA A 17 -4.49 -24.83 4.70
CA ALA A 17 -4.23 -23.73 3.78
C ALA A 17 -3.81 -22.48 4.56
N PRO A 18 -2.65 -21.87 4.27
CA PRO A 18 -2.19 -20.70 5.01
C PRO A 18 -3.07 -19.49 4.67
N TYR A 19 -3.47 -18.74 5.71
CA TYR A 19 -4.22 -17.49 5.57
C TYR A 19 -3.43 -16.41 4.81
N ILE A 20 -2.10 -16.38 4.99
CA ILE A 20 -1.18 -15.54 4.23
C ILE A 20 -0.44 -16.43 3.23
N LYS A 21 -0.61 -16.19 1.94
CA LYS A 21 0.09 -16.92 0.87
C LYS A 21 1.53 -16.47 0.72
N SER A 22 1.79 -15.17 0.84
CA SER A 22 3.14 -14.60 0.72
C SER A 22 3.22 -13.25 1.42
N ARG A 23 4.38 -12.94 2.00
CA ARG A 23 4.68 -11.62 2.53
C ARG A 23 6.17 -11.36 2.43
N GLY A 24 6.55 -10.09 2.36
CA GLY A 24 7.95 -9.73 2.29
C GLY A 24 8.18 -8.24 2.29
N ARG A 25 9.44 -7.86 2.14
CA ARG A 25 9.90 -6.47 2.12
C ARG A 25 11.03 -6.31 1.11
N ASN A 26 11.07 -5.15 0.46
CA ASN A 26 12.24 -4.67 -0.26
C ASN A 26 12.45 -3.17 0.00
N ALA A 27 13.30 -2.52 -0.79
CA ALA A 27 13.59 -1.09 -0.63
C ALA A 27 12.36 -0.19 -0.81
N ASN A 28 11.35 -0.63 -1.58
CA ASN A 28 10.17 0.14 -1.93
C ASN A 28 9.03 0.00 -0.90
N GLY A 29 9.10 -1.00 -0.02
CA GLY A 29 8.07 -1.21 1.00
C GLY A 29 7.86 -2.66 1.38
N VAL A 30 6.67 -2.95 1.90
CA VAL A 30 6.24 -4.25 2.40
C VAL A 30 4.99 -4.69 1.66
N TRP A 31 4.84 -6.00 1.44
CA TRP A 31 3.63 -6.57 0.85
C TRP A 31 3.10 -7.74 1.67
N THR A 32 1.80 -8.00 1.52
CA THR A 32 1.12 -9.22 1.96
C THR A 32 0.15 -9.66 0.88
N ILE A 33 0.19 -10.94 0.51
CA ILE A 33 -0.76 -11.61 -0.40
C ILE A 33 -1.57 -12.58 0.45
N TRP A 34 -2.87 -12.36 0.49
CA TRP A 34 -3.83 -13.11 1.28
C TRP A 34 -4.36 -14.34 0.52
N SER A 35 -4.91 -15.31 1.24
CA SER A 35 -5.41 -16.56 0.65
C SER A 35 -6.53 -16.35 -0.37
N ASP A 36 -7.36 -15.33 -0.17
CA ASP A 36 -8.44 -14.89 -1.06
C ASP A 36 -7.96 -14.13 -2.31
N GLY A 37 -6.64 -13.88 -2.42
CA GLY A 37 -6.04 -13.16 -3.53
C GLY A 37 -5.96 -11.65 -3.34
N ALA A 38 -6.46 -11.11 -2.21
CA ALA A 38 -6.22 -9.72 -1.87
C ALA A 38 -4.72 -9.46 -1.68
N ILE A 39 -4.27 -8.26 -2.02
CA ILE A 39 -2.88 -7.83 -1.88
C ILE A 39 -2.85 -6.49 -1.18
N GLU A 40 -2.05 -6.40 -0.14
CA GLU A 40 -1.78 -5.16 0.56
C GLU A 40 -0.31 -4.77 0.32
N VAL A 41 -0.08 -3.53 -0.11
CA VAL A 41 1.26 -2.94 -0.22
C VAL A 41 1.32 -1.64 0.57
N TYR A 42 2.42 -1.41 1.28
CA TYR A 42 2.57 -0.23 2.12
C TYR A 42 4.03 0.17 2.30
N GLY A 43 4.23 1.45 2.62
CA GLY A 43 5.57 2.02 2.76
C GLY A 43 5.54 3.50 3.15
N MET A 44 6.64 4.18 2.82
CA MET A 44 6.81 5.62 3.00
C MET A 44 7.12 6.26 1.65
N SER A 45 6.73 7.51 1.45
CA SER A 45 6.91 8.22 0.19
C SER A 45 8.37 8.59 -0.13
N GLY A 46 9.22 8.67 0.89
CA GLY A 46 10.64 9.02 0.71
C GLY A 46 10.83 10.49 0.34
N VAL A 47 11.77 10.76 -0.59
CA VAL A 47 12.17 12.11 -1.01
C VAL A 47 11.25 12.63 -2.11
N HIS A 48 10.89 13.91 -2.01
CA HIS A 48 9.96 14.56 -2.94
C HIS A 48 10.70 15.54 -3.85
N ASP A 49 10.34 15.56 -5.14
CA ASP A 49 10.85 16.53 -6.11
C ASP A 49 9.84 17.68 -6.26
N ALA A 50 10.18 18.86 -5.72
CA ALA A 50 9.30 20.03 -5.73
C ALA A 50 7.84 19.72 -5.32
N GLY A 51 7.67 18.91 -4.27
CA GLY A 51 6.36 18.47 -3.78
C GLY A 51 5.66 17.44 -4.67
N LYS A 52 6.36 16.79 -5.60
CA LYS A 52 5.89 15.60 -6.32
C LYS A 52 6.54 14.36 -5.70
N ALA A 53 5.72 13.46 -5.16
CA ALA A 53 6.16 12.20 -4.60
C ALA A 53 5.80 11.06 -5.57
N THR A 54 6.80 10.32 -6.03
CA THR A 54 6.60 9.13 -6.87
C THR A 54 6.77 7.89 -6.01
N VAL A 55 5.68 7.14 -5.83
CA VAL A 55 5.68 5.92 -5.04
C VAL A 55 5.73 4.71 -5.98
N THR A 56 6.74 3.88 -5.82
CA THR A 56 6.83 2.56 -6.45
C THR A 56 6.43 1.50 -5.43
N TYR A 57 5.55 0.58 -5.82
CA TYR A 57 5.17 -0.54 -4.95
C TYR A 57 6.30 -1.56 -4.82
N PRO A 58 6.37 -2.32 -3.71
CA PRO A 58 7.33 -3.41 -3.56
C PRO A 58 7.06 -4.58 -4.52
N ILE A 59 5.81 -4.78 -4.93
CA ILE A 59 5.39 -5.71 -5.99
C ILE A 59 4.32 -5.04 -6.85
N ALA A 60 4.22 -5.40 -8.13
CA ALA A 60 3.14 -4.95 -8.99
C ALA A 60 1.82 -5.62 -8.57
N LEU A 61 0.74 -4.85 -8.58
CA LEU A 61 -0.63 -5.34 -8.40
C LEU A 61 -1.15 -5.97 -9.71
N PRO A 62 -2.09 -6.92 -9.67
CA PRO A 62 -2.68 -7.50 -10.87
C PRO A 62 -3.46 -6.49 -11.73
N ALA A 63 -4.02 -5.45 -11.11
CA ALA A 63 -4.68 -4.34 -11.78
C ALA A 63 -4.53 -3.06 -10.97
N ILE A 64 -4.92 -1.93 -11.56
CA ILE A 64 -4.95 -0.63 -10.88
C ILE A 64 -5.89 -0.73 -9.66
N SER A 65 -5.39 -0.32 -8.48
CA SER A 65 -6.23 -0.10 -7.30
C SER A 65 -6.23 1.38 -6.92
N ARG A 66 -7.40 1.88 -6.54
CA ARG A 66 -7.63 3.23 -6.00
C ARG A 66 -7.96 3.24 -4.51
N TYR A 67 -7.92 2.08 -3.85
CA TYR A 67 -8.05 1.99 -2.40
C TYR A 67 -6.70 2.34 -1.75
N ILE A 68 -6.39 3.63 -1.79
CA ILE A 68 -5.13 4.22 -1.35
C ILE A 68 -5.41 5.06 -0.10
N SER A 69 -4.59 4.91 0.93
CA SER A 69 -4.69 5.66 2.18
C SER A 69 -3.34 6.25 2.57
N PHE A 70 -3.39 7.46 3.14
CA PHE A 70 -2.21 8.19 3.61
C PHE A 70 -2.28 8.48 5.10
N ALA A 71 -1.11 8.60 5.72
CA ALA A 71 -0.93 9.33 6.95
C ALA A 71 0.25 10.29 6.78
N GLU A 72 -0.04 11.58 6.90
CA GLU A 72 0.92 12.67 6.72
C GLU A 72 1.97 12.66 7.84
N ARG A 73 3.23 12.98 7.51
CA ARG A 73 4.31 13.00 8.49
C ARG A 73 5.09 14.31 8.39
N ILE A 74 4.97 15.13 9.43
CA ILE A 74 5.82 16.31 9.61
C ILE A 74 7.09 15.95 10.38
N SER A 75 8.18 16.66 10.12
CA SER A 75 9.48 16.41 10.75
C SER A 75 9.58 16.98 12.17
N SER A 76 8.77 17.99 12.47
CA SER A 76 8.72 18.69 13.75
C SER A 76 7.32 19.27 13.96
N ASP A 77 6.85 19.22 15.19
CA ASP A 77 5.66 19.97 15.60
C ASP A 77 6.00 21.47 15.63
N ARG A 78 5.13 22.31 15.09
CA ARG A 78 5.34 23.76 15.00
C ARG A 78 4.15 24.46 15.65
N THR A 79 4.42 25.60 16.30
CA THR A 79 3.39 26.42 16.99
C THR A 79 2.34 27.00 16.06
N VAL A 80 2.63 27.10 14.76
CA VAL A 80 1.67 27.41 13.71
C VAL A 80 1.14 26.11 13.11
N ASN A 81 -0.14 26.04 12.75
CA ASN A 81 -0.74 24.90 12.05
C ASN A 81 0.04 24.58 10.77
N ALA A 82 1.06 23.74 10.89
CA ALA A 82 1.88 23.27 9.79
C ALA A 82 1.14 22.13 9.09
N VAL A 83 0.04 22.49 8.43
CA VAL A 83 -0.75 21.52 7.69
C VAL A 83 0.05 21.13 6.46
N HIS A 84 0.33 19.84 6.37
CA HIS A 84 0.86 19.17 5.21
C HIS A 84 -0.25 18.32 4.61
N VAL A 85 -0.47 18.43 3.30
CA VAL A 85 -1.47 17.63 2.60
C VAL A 85 -0.85 16.95 1.38
N SER A 86 -1.19 15.69 1.17
CA SER A 86 -0.84 14.93 -0.01
C SER A 86 -2.10 14.56 -0.81
N MET A 87 -2.04 14.73 -2.13
CA MET A 87 -3.15 14.49 -3.04
C MET A 87 -2.71 13.55 -4.17
N ILE A 88 -3.51 12.54 -4.47
CA ILE A 88 -3.22 11.59 -5.57
C ILE A 88 -3.40 12.29 -6.92
N ILE A 89 -2.47 12.06 -7.83
CA ILE A 89 -2.64 12.42 -9.24
C ILE A 89 -3.26 11.21 -9.95
N ASP A 90 -4.59 11.21 -10.14
CA ASP A 90 -5.33 10.00 -10.56
C ASP A 90 -4.85 9.40 -11.90
N ASN A 91 -4.47 10.25 -12.87
CA ASN A 91 -3.97 9.79 -14.17
C ASN A 91 -2.54 9.22 -14.12
N GLU A 92 -1.85 9.34 -12.98
CA GLU A 92 -0.52 8.75 -12.73
C GLU A 92 -0.61 7.52 -11.80
N VAL A 93 -1.81 7.00 -11.51
CA VAL A 93 -1.99 5.75 -10.76
C VAL A 93 -1.83 4.55 -11.71
N THR A 94 -0.95 3.62 -11.34
CA THR A 94 -0.65 2.41 -12.10
C THR A 94 -0.72 1.17 -11.21
N ALA A 95 -0.62 -0.01 -11.83
CA ALA A 95 -0.50 -1.26 -11.11
C ALA A 95 0.81 -1.37 -10.28
N SER A 96 1.81 -0.53 -10.56
CA SER A 96 3.15 -0.59 -9.93
C SER A 96 3.45 0.59 -9.01
N GLY A 97 2.52 1.53 -8.85
CA GLY A 97 2.78 2.74 -8.10
C GLY A 97 1.75 3.84 -8.35
N PHE A 98 1.95 4.97 -7.69
CA PHE A 98 1.19 6.19 -7.92
C PHE A 98 2.08 7.41 -7.71
N THR A 99 1.56 8.57 -8.11
CA THR A 99 2.16 9.85 -7.78
C THR A 99 1.22 10.66 -6.89
N ALA A 100 1.79 11.41 -5.94
CA ALA A 100 1.07 12.40 -5.15
C ALA A 100 1.70 13.80 -5.26
N ARG A 101 0.87 14.84 -5.15
CA ARG A 101 1.30 16.22 -4.90
C ARG A 101 1.20 16.55 -3.41
N CYS A 102 2.30 17.05 -2.86
CA CYS A 102 2.50 17.37 -1.46
C CYS A 102 2.63 18.90 -1.32
N GLN A 103 1.76 19.50 -0.52
CA GLN A 103 1.69 20.95 -0.33
C GLN A 103 1.63 21.30 1.16
N ASN A 104 2.20 22.44 1.50
CA ASN A 104 1.98 23.08 2.79
C ASN A 104 0.66 23.87 2.76
N VAL A 105 0.21 24.31 3.93
CA VAL A 105 -1.01 25.12 4.11
C VAL A 105 -1.05 26.40 3.25
N ASP A 106 0.10 26.95 2.89
CA ASP A 106 0.25 28.16 2.07
C ASP A 106 0.32 27.87 0.55
N GLY A 107 0.13 26.60 0.16
CA GLY A 107 0.18 26.14 -1.23
C GLY A 107 1.59 25.92 -1.78
N THR A 108 2.64 26.19 -0.99
CA THR A 108 4.03 25.90 -1.39
C THR A 108 4.28 24.40 -1.43
N ALA A 109 5.22 23.99 -2.27
CA ALA A 109 5.64 22.59 -2.35
C ALA A 109 6.20 22.09 -1.01
N SER A 110 5.73 20.93 -0.56
CA SER A 110 6.21 20.28 0.66
C SER A 110 7.16 19.13 0.37
N SER A 111 8.26 19.08 1.14
CA SER A 111 9.20 17.95 1.19
C SER A 111 8.91 16.97 2.35
N HIS A 112 7.84 17.20 3.12
CA HIS A 112 7.43 16.29 4.19
C HIS A 112 6.90 14.99 3.62
N SER A 113 7.32 13.86 4.19
CA SER A 113 6.91 12.53 3.73
C SER A 113 5.51 12.16 4.22
N PHE A 114 4.93 11.10 3.66
CA PHE A 114 3.75 10.43 4.19
C PHE A 114 3.98 8.92 4.20
N SER A 115 3.32 8.22 5.13
CA SER A 115 3.15 6.77 5.02
C SER A 115 1.94 6.47 4.15
N TRP A 116 2.01 5.39 3.39
CA TRP A 116 0.96 5.00 2.46
C TRP A 116 0.63 3.52 2.56
N ARG A 117 -0.60 3.17 2.19
CA ARG A 117 -1.08 1.80 2.06
C ARG A 117 -2.03 1.72 0.87
N VAL A 118 -1.92 0.65 0.10
CA VAL A 118 -2.82 0.34 -1.02
C VAL A 118 -3.31 -1.08 -0.88
N ILE A 119 -4.61 -1.27 -1.07
CA ILE A 119 -5.25 -2.59 -1.04
C ILE A 119 -5.78 -2.91 -2.43
N TYR A 120 -5.35 -4.02 -3.01
CA TYR A 120 -6.00 -4.65 -4.15
C TYR A 120 -6.90 -5.77 -3.64
N ALA A 121 -8.16 -5.73 -4.02
CA ALA A 121 -9.11 -6.80 -3.76
C ALA A 121 -9.57 -7.38 -5.11
N PRO A 122 -9.35 -8.67 -5.39
CA PRO A 122 -10.00 -9.32 -6.52
C PRO A 122 -11.50 -9.39 -6.23
N VAL A 123 -12.29 -8.68 -7.03
CA VAL A 123 -13.77 -8.77 -7.03
C VAL A 123 -14.23 -9.91 -7.92
#